data_AF-A0A382XDM9-F1
#
_entry.id   AF-A0A382XDM9-F1
#
_cell.length_a   1.000
_cell.length_b   1.000
_cell.length_c   1.000
_cell.angle_alpha   90.00
_cell.angle_beta   90.00
_cell.angle_gamma   90.00
#
_symmetry.space_group_name_H-M   'P 1'
#
loop_
_entity.id
_entity.type
_entity.pdbx_description
1 polymer ?
#
loop_
_entity_poly.entity_id
_entity_poly.type
_entity_poly.pdbx_seq_one_letter_code
_entity_poly.pdbx_strand_id
1 'polypeptide(L)'
;GSWMGIISGDQMEYNDVVAEADVVYNYCIESVNECGSSDWTCDTGFSSTPQGDVNADGSIDVLDIVVVVNIIIETYTPSDDEYSVADMNSDGMVDVLDIIILVNAILGD
;
A
#
# COMPACT_ATOMS: atom_id res chain seq x y z
N GLY A 1 9.00 -2.97 12.86
CA GLY A 1 7.56 -2.65 12.82
C GLY A 1 6.89 -3.16 14.07
N SER A 2 6.07 -2.34 14.71
CA SER A 2 5.19 -2.79 15.78
C SER A 2 3.94 -3.36 15.12
N TRP A 3 3.74 -4.67 15.25
CA TRP A 3 2.54 -5.36 14.76
C TRP A 3 1.42 -5.17 15.78
N MET A 4 0.29 -4.58 15.39
CA MET A 4 -0.94 -4.57 16.18
C MET A 4 -1.93 -5.58 15.61
N GLY A 5 -2.27 -6.60 16.40
CA GLY A 5 -3.50 -7.43 16.27
C GLY A 5 -4.26 -7.33 17.60
N ILE A 6 -5.57 -7.54 17.74
CA ILE A 6 -6.60 -8.36 17.05
C ILE A 6 -7.98 -7.65 17.28
N ILE A 7 -9.11 -8.06 16.63
CA ILE A 7 -10.36 -8.60 17.25
C ILE A 7 -11.45 -8.92 16.17
N SER A 8 -11.63 -10.19 15.84
CA SER A 8 -12.80 -11.01 16.20
C SER A 8 -12.45 -12.50 15.97
N GLY A 9 -13.00 -13.42 16.75
CA GLY A 9 -12.62 -14.85 16.71
C GLY A 9 -12.86 -15.57 15.36
N ASP A 10 -13.61 -14.94 14.46
CA ASP A 10 -14.01 -15.51 13.16
C ASP A 10 -13.28 -14.88 11.96
N GLN A 11 -12.43 -13.87 12.18
CA GLN A 11 -11.67 -13.18 11.14
C GLN A 11 -10.18 -13.26 11.48
N MET A 12 -9.50 -14.26 10.91
CA MET A 12 -8.04 -14.45 11.01
C MET A 12 -7.29 -13.80 9.83
N GLU A 13 -7.99 -13.10 8.96
CA GLU A 13 -7.47 -12.48 7.75
C GLU A 13 -7.77 -10.99 7.83
N TYR A 14 -6.72 -10.17 7.71
CA TYR A 14 -6.83 -8.73 7.55
C TYR A 14 -6.30 -8.41 6.17
N ASN A 15 -7.10 -7.71 5.39
CA ASN A 15 -6.65 -7.17 4.12
C ASN A 15 -6.09 -5.78 4.42
N ASP A 16 -4.76 -5.66 4.45
CA ASP A 16 -4.14 -4.35 4.44
C ASP A 16 -4.34 -3.76 3.05
N VAL A 17 -5.06 -2.65 2.99
CA VAL A 17 -5.25 -1.91 1.75
C VAL A 17 -4.27 -0.75 1.77
N VAL A 18 -3.38 -0.73 0.77
CA VAL A 18 -2.52 0.43 0.53
C VAL A 18 -3.44 1.64 0.33
N ALA A 19 -3.18 2.71 1.07
CA ALA A 19 -4.01 3.90 1.05
C ALA A 19 -3.93 4.58 -0.32
N GLU A 20 -5.09 4.80 -0.96
CA GLU A 20 -5.17 5.62 -2.16
C GLU A 20 -4.65 7.03 -1.87
N ALA A 21 -3.92 7.60 -2.84
CA ALA A 21 -3.42 8.95 -2.71
C ALA A 21 -4.55 9.97 -2.60
N ASP A 22 -4.31 10.99 -1.78
CA ASP A 22 -5.26 12.05 -1.50
C ASP A 22 -6.57 11.58 -0.83
N VAL A 23 -6.63 10.32 -0.38
CA VAL A 23 -7.76 9.78 0.39
C VAL A 23 -7.40 9.70 1.86
N VAL A 24 -8.28 10.26 2.70
CA VAL A 24 -8.16 10.16 4.16
C VAL A 24 -8.91 8.91 4.63
N TYR A 25 -8.16 7.97 5.20
CA TYR A 25 -8.71 6.76 5.81
C TYR A 25 -8.86 6.95 7.31
N ASN A 26 -9.94 6.42 7.89
CA ASN A 26 -10.18 6.44 9.33
C ASN A 26 -10.08 5.01 9.87
N TYR A 27 -9.06 4.74 10.67
CA TYR A 27 -8.79 3.43 11.27
C TYR A 27 -9.23 3.45 12.72
N CYS A 28 -10.13 2.54 13.09
CA CYS A 28 -10.64 2.45 14.44
C CYS A 28 -10.31 1.09 15.05
N ILE A 29 -9.97 1.08 16.35
CA ILE A 29 -9.76 -0.13 17.14
C ILE A 29 -10.73 -0.15 18.33
N GLU A 30 -11.25 -1.34 18.64
CA GLU A 30 -11.96 -1.62 19.88
C GLU A 30 -11.50 -2.96 20.46
N SER A 31 -11.68 -3.14 21.76
CA SER A 31 -11.45 -4.42 22.43
C SER A 31 -12.78 -5.05 22.80
N VAL A 32 -12.93 -6.34 22.54
CA VAL A 32 -14.12 -7.13 22.86
C VAL A 32 -13.73 -8.34 23.71
N ASN A 33 -14.47 -8.58 24.78
CA ASN A 33 -14.36 -9.78 25.61
C ASN A 33 -15.75 -10.24 26.08
N GLU A 34 -15.79 -11.33 26.85
CA GLU A 34 -17.04 -11.91 27.39
C GLU A 34 -17.87 -10.95 28.25
N CYS A 35 -17.27 -9.87 28.76
CA CYS A 35 -17.95 -8.86 29.57
C CYS A 35 -18.46 -7.66 28.74
N GLY A 36 -18.08 -7.53 27.47
CA GLY A 36 -18.51 -6.44 26.58
C GLY A 36 -17.39 -5.86 25.72
N SER A 37 -17.70 -4.75 25.07
CA SER A 37 -16.80 -4.01 24.17
C SER A 37 -16.37 -2.67 24.77
N SER A 38 -15.16 -2.22 24.47
CA SER A 38 -14.72 -0.85 24.74
C SER A 38 -15.28 0.13 23.70
N ASP A 39 -15.16 1.43 23.96
CA ASP A 39 -15.42 2.43 22.92
C ASP A 39 -14.38 2.34 21.79
N TRP A 40 -14.80 2.69 20.58
CA TRP A 40 -13.91 2.82 19.43
C TRP A 40 -12.91 3.96 19.64
N THR A 41 -11.63 3.65 19.47
CA THR A 41 -10.56 4.64 19.37
C THR A 41 -10.12 4.72 17.92
N CYS A 42 -10.23 5.91 17.30
CA CYS A 42 -9.93 6.09 15.87
C CYS A 42 -8.73 7.01 15.64
N ASP A 43 -7.99 6.76 14.56
CA ASP A 43 -6.93 7.60 14.01
C ASP A 43 -7.07 7.71 12.49
N THR A 44 -6.56 8.80 11.90
CA THR A 44 -6.63 9.04 10.45
C THR A 44 -5.30 8.74 9.78
N GLY A 45 -5.31 7.92 8.73
CA GLY A 45 -4.19 7.72 7.82
C GLY A 45 -4.40 8.46 6.50
N PHE A 46 -3.30 8.86 5.86
CA PHE A 46 -3.27 9.58 4.58
C PHE A 46 -2.00 9.21 3.83
N SER A 47 -2.13 8.91 2.53
CA SER A 47 -0.99 8.81 1.60
C SER A 47 -1.04 9.98 0.62
N SER A 48 0.10 10.63 0.39
CA SER A 48 0.24 11.67 -0.64
C SER A 48 0.70 11.12 -1.99
N THR A 49 1.14 9.87 -2.05
CA THR A 49 1.82 9.30 -3.21
C THR A 49 0.91 8.25 -3.85
N PRO A 50 0.46 8.45 -5.10
CA PRO A 50 -0.35 7.45 -5.80
C PRO A 50 0.38 6.12 -5.89
N GLN A 51 -0.36 5.01 -5.77
CA GLN A 51 0.17 3.69 -6.09
C GLN A 51 0.71 3.72 -7.54
N GLY A 52 1.97 3.32 -7.73
CA GLY A 52 2.63 3.37 -9.03
C GLY A 52 3.33 4.68 -9.38
N ASP A 53 3.18 5.75 -8.59
CA ASP A 53 4.01 6.98 -8.70
C ASP A 53 5.33 6.76 -7.94
N VAL A 54 6.22 5.98 -8.56
CA VAL A 54 7.46 5.51 -7.93
C VAL A 54 8.51 6.62 -7.90
N ASN A 55 8.41 7.63 -8.77
CA ASN A 55 9.34 8.76 -8.75
C ASN A 55 8.83 9.95 -7.90
N ALA A 56 7.62 9.84 -7.34
CA ALA A 56 6.95 10.84 -6.51
C ALA A 56 6.78 12.22 -7.17
N ASP A 57 6.54 12.25 -8.48
CA ASP A 57 6.31 13.49 -9.23
C ASP A 57 4.82 13.87 -9.33
N GLY A 58 3.93 13.03 -8.80
CA GLY A 58 2.48 13.22 -8.75
C GLY A 58 1.76 12.73 -10.01
N SER A 59 2.46 12.15 -10.97
CA SER A 59 1.90 11.59 -12.20
C SER A 59 2.24 10.10 -12.28
N ILE A 60 1.27 9.28 -12.70
CA ILE A 60 1.54 7.87 -13.04
C ILE A 60 1.81 7.81 -14.54
N ASP A 61 3.06 7.64 -14.94
CA ASP A 61 3.46 7.57 -16.34
C ASP A 61 4.65 6.62 -16.62
N VAL A 62 5.20 6.71 -17.83
CA VAL A 62 6.28 5.82 -18.28
C VAL A 62 7.59 6.03 -17.51
N LEU A 63 7.77 7.16 -16.83
CA LEU A 63 8.93 7.42 -15.99
C LEU A 63 8.93 6.55 -14.74
N ASP A 64 7.76 6.23 -14.18
CA ASP A 64 7.63 5.29 -13.07
C ASP A 64 8.09 3.90 -13.46
N ILE A 65 7.70 3.44 -14.66
CA ILE A 65 8.16 2.16 -15.21
C ILE A 65 9.69 2.12 -15.29
N VAL A 66 10.34 3.23 -15.67
CA VAL A 66 11.81 3.28 -15.74
C VAL A 66 12.42 3.08 -14.34
N VAL A 67 11.82 3.65 -13.30
CA VAL A 67 12.28 3.45 -11.92
C VAL A 67 12.06 2.01 -11.49
N VAL A 68 10.88 1.42 -11.72
CA VAL A 68 10.59 0.01 -11.41
C VAL A 68 11.57 -0.92 -12.11
N VAL A 69 11.87 -0.70 -13.39
CA VAL A 69 12.87 -1.49 -14.12
C VAL A 69 14.24 -1.40 -13.44
N ASN A 70 14.67 -0.21 -13.02
CA ASN A 70 15.95 -0.02 -12.33
C ASN A 70 15.99 -0.71 -10.95
N ILE A 71 14.86 -0.78 -10.25
CA ILE A 71 14.72 -1.58 -9.01
C ILE A 71 14.93 -3.07 -9.34
N ILE A 72 14.21 -3.60 -10.34
CA ILE A 72 14.25 -5.02 -10.73
C ILE A 72 15.66 -5.46 -11.18
N ILE A 73 16.38 -4.61 -11.91
CA ILE A 73 17.75 -4.92 -12.38
C ILE A 73 18.84 -4.50 -11.37
N GLU A 74 18.44 -4.10 -10.16
CA GLU A 74 19.32 -3.72 -9.05
C GLU A 74 20.28 -2.56 -9.38
N THR A 75 19.92 -1.69 -10.32
CA THR A 75 20.68 -0.45 -10.62
C THR A 75 20.23 0.75 -9.79
N TYR A 76 19.10 0.59 -9.07
CA TYR A 76 18.56 1.55 -8.12
C TYR A 76 18.16 0.84 -6.83
N THR A 77 18.47 1.44 -5.68
CA THR A 77 18.01 0.95 -4.37
C THR A 77 16.86 1.84 -3.91
N PRO A 78 15.61 1.35 -3.91
CA PRO A 78 14.46 2.16 -3.51
C PRO A 78 14.45 2.39 -2.00
N SER A 79 13.81 3.48 -1.59
CA SER A 79 13.31 3.67 -0.23
C SER A 79 12.12 2.74 0.05
N ASP A 80 11.74 2.61 1.34
CA ASP A 80 10.60 1.77 1.74
C ASP A 80 9.30 2.25 1.06
N ASP A 81 9.12 3.56 0.90
CA ASP A 81 7.95 4.15 0.25
C ASP A 81 7.94 3.83 -1.26
N GLU A 82 9.07 4.01 -1.95
CA GLU A 82 9.21 3.68 -3.38
C GLU A 82 8.99 2.19 -3.65
N TYR A 83 9.50 1.32 -2.76
CA TYR A 83 9.27 -0.12 -2.87
C TYR A 83 7.78 -0.46 -2.68
N SER A 84 7.13 0.19 -1.70
CA SER A 84 5.71 -0.03 -1.42
C SER A 84 4.79 0.44 -2.55
N VAL A 85 5.10 1.55 -3.21
CA VAL A 85 4.29 2.04 -4.34
C VAL A 85 4.61 1.31 -5.65
N ALA A 86 5.81 0.74 -5.78
CA ALA A 86 6.22 -0.08 -6.92
C ALA A 86 5.63 -1.50 -6.91
N ASP A 87 5.33 -2.06 -5.74
CA ASP A 87 4.61 -3.33 -5.57
C ASP A 87 3.10 -3.13 -5.83
N MET A 88 2.72 -3.24 -7.10
CA MET A 88 1.38 -2.92 -7.61
C MET A 88 0.37 -4.03 -7.33
N ASN A 89 0.82 -5.25 -7.03
CA ASN A 89 -0.06 -6.38 -6.70
C ASN A 89 -0.07 -6.72 -5.19
N SER A 90 0.76 -6.03 -4.39
CA SER A 90 0.91 -6.22 -2.94
C SER A 90 1.33 -7.64 -2.54
N ASP A 91 2.14 -8.31 -3.37
CA ASP A 91 2.66 -9.66 -3.07
C ASP A 91 3.99 -9.65 -2.32
N GLY A 92 4.56 -8.46 -2.08
CA GLY A 92 5.81 -8.22 -1.37
C GLY A 92 7.06 -8.28 -2.25
N MET A 93 6.92 -8.53 -3.55
CA MET A 93 8.03 -8.54 -4.51
C MET A 93 7.79 -7.47 -5.58
N VAL A 94 8.84 -6.72 -5.92
CA VAL A 94 8.82 -5.83 -7.09
C VAL A 94 9.40 -6.57 -8.29
N ASP A 95 8.56 -6.97 -9.23
CA ASP A 95 8.92 -7.72 -10.43
C ASP A 95 8.17 -7.29 -11.71
N VAL A 96 8.25 -8.12 -12.75
CA VAL A 96 7.64 -7.81 -14.05
C VAL A 96 6.11 -7.75 -14.02
N LEU A 97 5.46 -8.39 -13.05
CA LEU A 97 4.01 -8.33 -12.87
C LEU A 97 3.57 -6.92 -12.49
N ASP A 98 4.35 -6.21 -11.68
CA ASP A 98 4.05 -4.82 -11.31
C ASP A 98 4.10 -3.89 -12.51
N ILE A 99 5.08 -4.10 -13.40
CA ILE A 99 5.17 -3.36 -14.67
C ILE A 99 3.90 -3.55 -15.50
N ILE A 100 3.35 -4.78 -15.57
CA ILE A 100 2.14 -5.05 -16.33
C ILE A 100 0.95 -4.28 -15.76
N ILE A 101 0.81 -4.27 -14.43
CA ILE A 101 -0.27 -3.54 -13.75
C ILE A 101 -0.11 -2.03 -13.94
N LEU A 102 1.11 -1.52 -13.80
CA LEU A 102 1.43 -0.10 -14.00
C LEU A 102 1.15 0.35 -15.45
N VAL A 103 1.49 -0.47 -16.45
CA VAL A 103 1.15 -0.20 -17.85
C VAL A 103 -0.37 -0.13 -18.05
N ASN A 104 -1.13 -1.06 -17.46
CA ASN A 104 -2.59 -1.02 -17.55
C ASN A 104 -3.17 0.23 -16.88
N ALA A 105 -2.61 0.63 -15.73
CA ALA A 105 -2.99 1.86 -15.03
C ALA A 105 -2.74 3.12 -15.90
N ILE A 106 -1.60 3.18 -16.60
CA ILE A 106 -1.27 4.29 -17.52
C ILE A 106 -2.21 4.31 -18.74
N LEU A 107 -2.60 3.14 -19.24
CA LEU A 107 -3.49 3.01 -20.40
C LEU A 107 -4.98 3.20 -20.03
N GLY A 108 -5.33 3.05 -18.75
CA GLY A 108 -6.71 3.10 -18.26
C GLY A 108 -7.52 1.83 -18.53
N ASP A 109 -6.86 0.66 -18.57
CA ASP A 109 -7.43 -0.66 -18.84
C ASP A 109 -7.54 -1.56 -17.60
#